data_AF-A0A7S2MVU1-F1
#
_entry.id   AF-A0A7S2MVU1-F1
#
_cell.length_a   1.000
_cell.length_b   1.000
_cell.length_c   1.000
_cell.angle_alpha   90.00
_cell.angle_beta   90.00
_cell.angle_gamma   90.00
#
_symmetry.space_group_name_H-M   'P 1'
#
loop_
_entity.id
_entity.type
_entity.pdbx_description
1 polymer ?
#
loop_
_entity_poly.entity_id
_entity_poly.type
_entity_poly.pdbx_seq_one_letter_code
_entity_poly.pdbx_strand_id
1 'polypeptide(L)'
;HEIRIVHLSSGTLESPRTLPVHELTQPDPLELGDPPRYPAGVSSTQQPAVAPFDSHSAQRLRSLRDRISLPTLRRFPVPPGCSSSDPEDVRAAELLRMYQDFVSELYRGLHLKQMSFSNSLLDYSEVHCRVMEDLETLKIDQGTGSIIEVPLAATSKVYHLVKQDGPAGFMAPAFPGSSVDMSTAEHYIVLDFMRWKLALVFSKWKAAQTFLIGIELLIRTAQERRDEGA
;
A
#
# COMPACT_ATOMS: atom_id res chain seq x y z
N HIS A 1 1.80 12.06 -19.77
CA HIS A 1 1.70 11.95 -18.31
C HIS A 1 2.97 11.28 -17.81
N GLU A 2 3.63 11.91 -16.85
CA GLU A 2 5.00 11.61 -16.42
C GLU A 2 4.99 11.21 -14.94
N ILE A 3 5.87 10.28 -14.55
CA ILE A 3 6.05 9.88 -13.15
C ILE A 3 6.67 11.05 -12.40
N ARG A 4 6.10 11.45 -11.26
CA ARG A 4 6.63 12.54 -10.45
C ARG A 4 7.38 11.98 -9.24
N ILE A 5 8.61 12.45 -9.03
CA ILE A 5 9.37 12.17 -7.81
C ILE A 5 9.29 13.44 -6.96
N VAL A 6 8.66 13.32 -5.79
CA VAL A 6 8.54 14.40 -4.81
C VAL A 6 9.57 14.17 -3.71
N HIS A 7 10.64 14.97 -3.72
CA HIS A 7 11.60 14.98 -2.62
C HIS A 7 11.04 15.73 -1.42
N LEU A 8 11.07 15.10 -0.25
CA LEU A 8 10.72 15.71 1.03
C LEU A 8 11.92 16.49 1.55
N SER A 9 12.20 17.63 0.94
CA SER A 9 13.24 18.56 1.38
C SER A 9 12.91 19.08 2.78
N SER A 10 13.54 18.53 3.82
CA SER A 10 13.53 19.17 5.14
C SER A 10 14.32 20.49 5.04
N GLY A 11 13.63 21.61 5.23
CA GLY A 11 14.17 22.95 5.03
C GLY A 11 15.12 23.38 6.15
N THR A 12 16.30 22.79 6.24
CA THR A 12 17.38 23.26 7.13
C THR A 12 18.27 24.26 6.41
N LEU A 13 18.12 25.54 6.76
CA LEU A 13 19.11 26.59 6.50
C LEU A 13 20.26 26.46 7.50
N GLU A 14 21.47 26.18 7.01
CA GLU A 14 22.72 26.59 7.67
C GLU A 14 22.94 28.10 7.38
N SER A 15 23.64 28.94 8.15
CA SER A 15 24.54 28.87 9.34
C SER A 15 24.71 30.35 9.85
N PRO A 16 25.63 30.76 10.77
CA PRO A 16 26.37 30.05 11.82
C PRO A 16 26.34 30.74 13.23
N ARG A 17 26.72 29.97 14.26
CA ARG A 17 27.39 30.34 15.55
C ARG A 17 27.29 31.78 16.13
N THR A 18 26.63 31.90 17.29
CA THR A 18 27.20 32.48 18.54
C THR A 18 26.47 32.02 19.82
N LEU A 19 27.24 31.66 20.84
CA LEU A 19 26.92 31.56 22.29
C LEU A 19 28.03 32.37 23.02
N PRO A 20 27.92 32.84 24.29
CA PRO A 20 27.19 32.30 25.45
C PRO A 20 26.14 33.34 25.99
N VAL A 21 25.61 33.39 27.23
CA VAL A 21 25.96 32.88 28.59
C VAL A 21 24.68 32.47 29.37
N HIS A 22 24.86 31.70 30.45
CA HIS A 22 23.87 31.32 31.47
C HIS A 22 23.35 32.49 32.34
N GLU A 23 22.13 32.37 32.85
CA GLU A 23 21.91 32.23 34.30
C GLU A 23 20.59 31.49 34.64
N LEU A 24 20.48 31.00 35.88
CA LEU A 24 19.48 30.03 36.34
C LEU A 24 18.28 30.67 37.08
N THR A 25 17.31 29.82 37.45
CA THR A 25 16.25 30.05 38.45
C THR A 25 15.18 31.12 38.17
N GLN A 26 14.04 30.68 37.62
CA GLN A 26 12.72 30.95 38.22
C GLN A 26 11.79 29.73 38.06
N PRO A 27 11.27 29.13 39.15
CA PRO A 27 10.09 28.28 39.09
C PRO A 27 8.83 29.14 39.15
N ASP A 28 7.86 28.86 38.27
CA ASP A 28 6.61 29.64 38.14
C ASP A 28 5.58 29.21 39.22
N PRO A 29 5.07 30.12 40.08
CA PRO A 29 4.29 29.74 41.26
C PRO A 29 2.77 29.78 41.04
N LEU A 30 2.15 28.63 40.76
CA LEU A 30 0.70 28.45 40.88
C LEU A 30 0.34 27.10 41.54
N GLU A 31 0.50 27.02 42.86
CA GLU A 31 -0.28 26.09 43.69
C GLU A 31 -1.47 26.83 44.31
N LEU A 32 -2.68 26.27 44.17
CA LEU A 32 -3.61 26.05 45.30
C LEU A 32 -4.79 25.17 44.87
N GLY A 33 -4.96 24.02 45.53
CA GLY A 33 -6.09 23.11 45.32
C GLY A 33 -5.93 21.85 46.19
N ASP A 34 -6.69 21.78 47.27
CA ASP A 34 -6.47 20.82 48.37
C ASP A 34 -6.57 19.33 47.96
N PRO A 35 -5.77 18.44 48.60
CA PRO A 35 -5.76 17.01 48.29
C PRO A 35 -6.87 16.24 49.04
N PRO A 36 -7.70 15.43 48.35
CA PRO A 36 -8.57 14.47 49.03
C PRO A 36 -7.77 13.27 49.54
N ARG A 37 -8.04 12.87 50.79
CA ARG A 37 -7.41 11.71 51.46
C ARG A 37 -7.87 10.39 50.83
N TYR A 38 -6.93 9.48 50.61
CA TYR A 38 -7.17 8.08 50.20
C TYR A 38 -8.06 7.31 51.20
N PRO A 39 -8.68 6.21 50.73
CA PRO A 39 -8.19 4.91 51.18
C PRO A 39 -7.83 3.95 50.02
N ALA A 40 -7.13 2.87 50.36
CA ALA A 40 -6.47 1.96 49.41
C ALA A 40 -7.35 0.80 48.90
N GLY A 41 -6.91 0.18 47.79
CA GLY A 41 -7.63 -0.88 47.06
C GLY A 41 -8.43 -0.27 45.89
N VAL A 42 -8.38 -0.78 44.66
CA VAL A 42 -8.10 -2.16 44.20
C VAL A 42 -7.28 -2.13 42.90
N SER A 43 -6.46 -3.14 42.66
CA SER A 43 -5.65 -3.26 41.43
C SER A 43 -6.49 -3.31 40.16
N SER A 44 -6.25 -2.40 39.20
CA SER A 44 -6.63 -2.63 37.81
C SER A 44 -5.92 -1.74 36.80
N THR A 45 -5.79 -2.29 35.58
CA THR A 45 -5.44 -1.64 34.31
C THR A 45 -4.13 -0.86 34.20
N GLN A 46 -3.30 -1.26 33.24
CA GLN A 46 -3.21 -0.51 31.98
C GLN A 46 -2.64 -1.40 30.86
N GLN A 47 -3.53 -2.01 30.07
CA GLN A 47 -3.21 -2.27 28.66
C GLN A 47 -3.16 -0.91 27.94
N PRO A 48 -2.21 -0.67 27.02
CA PRO A 48 -2.22 0.55 26.22
C PRO A 48 -3.48 0.58 25.36
N ALA A 49 -4.30 1.61 25.56
CA ALA A 49 -5.49 1.83 24.75
C ALA A 49 -5.08 2.11 23.30
N VAL A 50 -5.58 1.30 22.36
CA VAL A 50 -5.49 1.61 20.93
C VAL A 50 -6.23 2.92 20.70
N ALA A 51 -5.56 3.91 20.13
CA ALA A 51 -6.16 5.22 19.88
C ALA A 51 -7.44 5.08 19.02
N PRO A 52 -8.50 5.86 19.30
CA PRO A 52 -9.72 5.79 18.50
C PRO A 52 -9.41 6.09 17.03
N PHE A 53 -9.80 5.17 16.14
CA PHE A 53 -9.65 5.39 14.70
C PHE A 53 -10.52 6.58 14.29
N ASP A 54 -9.91 7.68 13.82
CA ASP A 54 -10.60 8.94 13.56
C ASP A 54 -11.90 8.75 12.76
N SER A 55 -13.01 9.20 13.33
CA SER A 55 -14.35 9.09 12.73
C SER A 55 -14.42 9.66 11.31
N HIS A 56 -13.65 10.72 11.05
CA HIS A 56 -13.51 11.37 9.76
C HIS A 56 -12.75 10.49 8.74
N SER A 57 -11.69 9.80 9.16
CA SER A 57 -10.98 8.82 8.33
C SER A 57 -11.87 7.61 7.99
N ALA A 58 -12.69 7.17 8.94
CA ALA A 58 -13.70 6.12 8.70
C ALA A 58 -14.88 6.59 7.82
N GLN A 59 -15.20 7.89 7.81
CA GLN A 59 -16.19 8.46 6.90
C GLN A 59 -15.65 8.57 5.46
N ARG A 60 -14.42 9.07 5.29
CA ARG A 60 -13.75 9.12 3.97
C ARG A 60 -13.61 7.74 3.35
N LEU A 61 -13.21 6.73 4.13
CA LEU A 61 -13.11 5.35 3.65
C LEU A 61 -14.44 4.78 3.16
N ARG A 62 -15.56 5.10 3.84
CA ARG A 62 -16.91 4.70 3.39
C ARG A 62 -17.29 5.39 2.09
N SER A 63 -17.16 6.71 2.02
CA SER A 63 -17.39 7.51 0.80
C SER A 63 -16.55 7.01 -0.38
N LEU A 64 -15.29 6.63 -0.15
CA LEU A 64 -14.44 6.02 -1.16
C LEU A 64 -14.99 4.66 -1.60
N ARG A 65 -15.35 3.78 -0.66
CA ARG A 65 -15.87 2.44 -0.94
C ARG A 65 -17.15 2.48 -1.79
N ASP A 66 -18.05 3.41 -1.49
CA ASP A 66 -19.32 3.58 -2.20
C ASP A 66 -19.12 4.06 -3.65
N ARG A 67 -17.96 4.66 -3.97
CA ARG A 67 -17.54 5.09 -5.32
C ARG A 67 -16.80 4.01 -6.12
N ILE A 68 -16.61 2.81 -5.56
CA ILE A 68 -15.93 1.69 -6.23
C ILE A 68 -16.96 0.77 -6.88
N SER A 69 -16.98 0.79 -8.22
CA SER A 69 -17.63 -0.18 -9.10
C SER A 69 -16.59 -1.05 -9.80
N LEU A 70 -17.02 -2.18 -10.38
CA LEU A 70 -16.15 -2.93 -11.29
C LEU A 70 -15.97 -2.17 -12.62
N PRO A 71 -14.76 -2.11 -13.19
CA PRO A 71 -14.52 -1.55 -14.53
C PRO A 71 -15.17 -2.40 -15.64
N THR A 72 -15.31 -1.83 -16.83
CA THR A 72 -15.96 -2.43 -18.01
C THR A 72 -15.06 -3.45 -18.71
N LEU A 73 -15.16 -4.73 -18.32
CA LEU A 73 -14.30 -5.79 -18.85
C LEU A 73 -15.03 -6.72 -19.83
N ARG A 74 -14.36 -7.10 -20.94
CA ARG A 74 -14.83 -8.17 -21.84
C ARG A 74 -14.99 -9.54 -21.16
N ARG A 75 -14.23 -9.76 -20.08
CA ARG A 75 -14.29 -10.93 -19.20
C ARG A 75 -13.66 -10.56 -17.87
N PHE A 76 -14.38 -10.78 -16.77
CA PHE A 76 -13.84 -10.63 -15.43
C PHE A 76 -12.92 -11.80 -15.04
N PRO A 77 -11.85 -11.56 -14.25
CA PRO A 77 -11.10 -12.64 -13.61
C PRO A 77 -11.99 -13.37 -12.59
N VAL A 78 -11.74 -14.66 -12.37
CA VAL A 78 -12.44 -15.42 -11.32
C VAL A 78 -11.80 -15.09 -9.97
N PRO A 79 -12.55 -14.59 -8.97
CA PRO A 79 -11.98 -14.23 -7.67
C PRO A 79 -11.54 -15.48 -6.88
N PRO A 80 -10.44 -15.41 -6.11
CA PRO A 80 -9.99 -16.48 -5.21
C PRO A 80 -11.08 -16.94 -4.21
N GLY A 81 -11.79 -18.01 -4.56
CA GLY A 81 -12.90 -18.56 -3.79
C GLY A 81 -14.07 -19.01 -4.66
N CYS A 82 -14.20 -18.46 -5.87
CA CYS A 82 -15.21 -18.87 -6.85
C CYS A 82 -14.67 -19.91 -7.85
N SER A 83 -15.60 -20.68 -8.42
CA SER A 83 -15.39 -21.56 -9.57
C SER A 83 -15.82 -20.91 -10.89
N SER A 84 -15.38 -21.44 -12.03
CA SER A 84 -15.89 -21.04 -13.35
C SER A 84 -17.32 -21.51 -13.63
N SER A 85 -17.84 -22.44 -12.82
CA SER A 85 -19.23 -22.92 -12.86
C SER A 85 -20.19 -22.10 -12.00
N ASP A 86 -19.69 -21.24 -11.11
CA ASP A 86 -20.54 -20.39 -10.27
C ASP A 86 -21.33 -19.39 -11.14
N PRO A 87 -22.55 -18.98 -10.74
CA PRO A 87 -23.32 -17.95 -11.44
C PRO A 87 -22.54 -16.64 -11.62
N GLU A 88 -22.76 -15.95 -12.74
CA GLU A 88 -21.98 -14.77 -13.09
C GLU A 88 -22.18 -13.60 -12.11
N ASP A 89 -23.41 -13.41 -11.64
CA ASP A 89 -23.79 -12.46 -10.60
C ASP A 89 -23.07 -12.75 -9.27
N VAL A 90 -22.96 -14.01 -8.86
CA VAL A 90 -22.23 -14.43 -7.65
C VAL A 90 -20.74 -14.10 -7.79
N ARG A 91 -20.13 -14.45 -8.94
CA ARG A 91 -18.70 -14.13 -9.20
C ARG A 91 -18.45 -12.63 -9.26
N ALA A 92 -19.35 -11.85 -9.87
CA ALA A 92 -19.24 -10.40 -9.96
C ALA A 92 -19.38 -9.74 -8.59
N ALA A 93 -20.33 -10.19 -7.76
CA ALA A 93 -20.50 -9.70 -6.39
C ALA A 93 -19.27 -9.97 -5.52
N GLU A 94 -18.72 -11.19 -5.57
CA GLU A 94 -17.51 -11.55 -4.81
C GLU A 94 -16.26 -10.81 -5.33
N LEU A 95 -16.13 -10.62 -6.64
CA LEU A 95 -15.05 -9.82 -7.22
C LEU A 95 -15.14 -8.34 -6.82
N LEU A 96 -16.33 -7.75 -6.83
CA LEU A 96 -16.56 -6.38 -6.37
C LEU A 96 -16.24 -6.24 -4.89
N ARG A 97 -16.67 -7.19 -4.06
CA ARG A 97 -16.37 -7.22 -2.62
C ARG A 97 -14.86 -7.25 -2.37
N MET A 98 -14.15 -8.16 -3.04
CA MET A 98 -12.70 -8.27 -2.98
C MET A 98 -11.99 -7.00 -3.44
N TYR A 99 -12.46 -6.38 -4.54
CA TYR A 99 -11.89 -5.15 -5.08
C TYR A 99 -12.08 -3.96 -4.12
N GLN A 100 -13.27 -3.81 -3.55
CA GLN A 100 -13.55 -2.81 -2.52
C GLN A 100 -12.68 -2.98 -1.27
N ASP A 101 -12.50 -4.22 -0.80
CA ASP A 101 -11.66 -4.52 0.35
C ASP A 101 -10.18 -4.20 0.04
N PHE A 102 -9.67 -4.62 -1.13
CA PHE A 102 -8.31 -4.32 -1.61
C PHE A 102 -8.03 -2.81 -1.70
N VAL A 103 -8.91 -2.03 -2.34
CA VAL A 103 -8.74 -0.58 -2.45
C VAL A 103 -8.84 0.10 -1.09
N SER A 104 -9.67 -0.43 -0.18
CA SER A 104 -9.77 0.09 1.19
C SER A 104 -8.46 -0.10 1.98
N GLU A 105 -7.80 -1.25 1.81
CA GLU A 105 -6.47 -1.50 2.39
C GLU A 105 -5.40 -0.62 1.73
N LEU A 106 -5.37 -0.55 0.40
CA LEU A 106 -4.42 0.28 -0.33
C LEU A 106 -4.61 1.79 -0.07
N TYR A 107 -5.83 2.27 0.23
CA TYR A 107 -6.07 3.66 0.62
C TYR A 107 -5.65 3.96 2.07
N ARG A 108 -5.69 2.96 2.95
CA ARG A 108 -5.10 3.07 4.29
C ARG A 108 -3.57 3.12 4.22
N GLY A 109 -3.00 2.36 3.29
CA GLY A 109 -1.57 2.24 3.05
C GLY A 109 -1.10 0.81 3.32
N LEU A 110 -0.31 0.26 2.40
CA LEU A 110 0.22 -1.10 2.46
C LEU A 110 1.74 -1.08 2.49
N HIS A 111 2.29 -1.70 3.53
CA HIS A 111 3.72 -2.00 3.64
C HIS A 111 4.02 -3.28 2.87
N LEU A 112 4.85 -3.19 1.83
CA LEU A 112 5.17 -4.28 0.92
C LEU A 112 6.68 -4.38 0.73
N LYS A 113 7.18 -5.58 0.44
CA LYS A 113 8.57 -5.77 0.03
C LYS A 113 8.71 -5.43 -1.45
N GLN A 114 9.64 -4.56 -1.79
CA GLN A 114 10.07 -4.31 -3.16
C GLN A 114 11.39 -5.07 -3.43
N MET A 115 11.54 -5.64 -4.62
CA MET A 115 12.84 -6.05 -5.14
C MET A 115 13.47 -4.90 -5.94
N SER A 116 14.76 -4.64 -5.73
CA SER A 116 15.57 -3.79 -6.62
C SER A 116 16.18 -4.59 -7.78
N PHE A 117 16.26 -3.97 -8.95
CA PHE A 117 16.94 -4.52 -10.13
C PHE A 117 18.40 -4.03 -10.27
N SER A 118 18.97 -3.41 -9.23
CA SER A 118 20.29 -2.79 -9.25
C SER A 118 21.43 -3.80 -9.05
N ASN A 119 21.98 -4.30 -10.16
CA ASN A 119 23.18 -5.16 -10.23
C ASN A 119 23.06 -6.54 -9.53
N SER A 120 24.17 -7.29 -9.52
CA SER A 120 24.26 -8.76 -9.40
C SER A 120 23.77 -9.41 -8.07
N LEU A 121 23.13 -8.67 -7.17
CA LEU A 121 22.56 -9.21 -5.94
C LEU A 121 21.07 -8.84 -5.85
N LEU A 122 20.24 -9.81 -5.50
CA LEU A 122 18.83 -9.61 -5.17
C LEU A 122 18.72 -8.78 -3.89
N ASP A 123 18.55 -7.47 -4.03
CA ASP A 123 18.32 -6.57 -2.89
C ASP A 123 16.81 -6.33 -2.69
N TYR A 124 16.40 -6.27 -1.42
CA TYR A 124 15.01 -6.16 -1.00
C TYR A 124 14.84 -4.99 -0.04
N SER A 125 13.99 -4.04 -0.40
CA SER A 125 13.59 -2.92 0.45
C SER A 125 12.13 -3.06 0.89
N GLU A 126 11.73 -2.30 1.90
CA GLU A 126 10.34 -2.09 2.23
C GLU A 126 9.84 -0.80 1.56
N VAL A 127 8.62 -0.83 1.03
CA VAL A 127 7.94 0.34 0.47
C VAL A 127 6.53 0.44 1.03
N HIS A 128 6.07 1.68 1.20
CA HIS A 128 4.72 1.98 1.62
C HIS A 128 3.91 2.51 0.42
N CYS A 129 3.00 1.68 -0.07
CA CYS A 129 2.15 1.97 -1.23
C CYS A 129 0.78 2.48 -0.78
N ARG A 130 0.29 3.58 -1.38
CA ARG A 130 -1.00 4.17 -1.05
C ARG A 130 -1.74 4.71 -2.27
N VAL A 131 -2.99 4.30 -2.51
CA VAL A 131 -3.85 4.94 -3.53
C VAL A 131 -4.50 6.20 -2.97
N MET A 132 -4.63 7.23 -3.83
CA MET A 132 -5.28 8.49 -3.50
C MET A 132 -6.81 8.42 -3.66
N GLU A 133 -7.51 9.46 -3.19
CA GLU A 133 -8.99 9.55 -3.22
C GLU A 133 -9.57 9.73 -4.64
N ASP A 134 -8.71 10.05 -5.61
CA ASP A 134 -9.00 10.02 -7.04
C ASP A 134 -9.15 8.59 -7.59
N LEU A 135 -8.58 7.57 -6.91
CA LEU A 135 -8.39 6.19 -7.42
C LEU A 135 -7.53 6.10 -8.70
N GLU A 136 -6.80 7.16 -9.03
CA GLU A 136 -6.00 7.33 -10.24
C GLU A 136 -4.52 7.51 -9.94
N THR A 137 -4.15 7.97 -8.74
CA THR A 137 -2.76 8.17 -8.31
C THR A 137 -2.35 7.13 -7.27
N LEU A 138 -1.31 6.36 -7.57
CA LEU A 138 -0.60 5.51 -6.61
C LEU A 138 0.64 6.25 -6.10
N LYS A 139 0.72 6.48 -4.78
CA LYS A 139 1.91 6.98 -4.10
C LYS A 139 2.74 5.83 -3.56
N ILE A 140 4.05 5.94 -3.68
CA ILE A 140 5.01 4.93 -3.22
C ILE A 140 6.11 5.66 -2.46
N ASP A 141 6.16 5.46 -1.15
CA ASP A 141 7.24 5.93 -0.30
C ASP A 141 8.28 4.80 -0.14
N GLN A 142 9.54 5.12 -0.41
CA GLN A 142 10.67 4.18 -0.33
C GLN A 142 11.47 4.31 0.98
N GLY A 143 11.02 5.15 1.92
CA GLY A 143 11.77 5.45 3.15
C GLY A 143 13.00 6.34 2.94
N THR A 144 13.30 6.71 1.70
CA THR A 144 14.47 7.53 1.28
C THR A 144 14.22 9.03 1.36
N GLY A 145 13.11 9.46 1.99
CA GLY A 145 12.66 10.86 1.97
C GLY A 145 12.13 11.31 0.59
N SER A 146 11.79 10.37 -0.29
CA SER A 146 11.26 10.65 -1.62
C SER A 146 10.00 9.82 -1.88
N ILE A 147 8.91 10.48 -2.28
CA ILE A 147 7.65 9.84 -2.64
C ILE A 147 7.51 9.85 -4.16
N ILE A 148 7.30 8.68 -4.75
CA ILE A 148 7.01 8.52 -6.17
C ILE A 148 5.50 8.57 -6.34
N GLU A 149 5.00 9.50 -7.15
CA GLU A 149 3.60 9.60 -7.56
C GLU A 149 3.43 9.04 -8.96
N VAL A 150 2.58 8.02 -9.08
CA VAL A 150 2.43 7.23 -10.30
C VAL A 150 0.97 7.27 -10.76
N PRO A 151 0.68 7.87 -11.93
CA PRO A 151 -0.66 7.80 -12.50
C PRO A 151 -0.94 6.37 -12.98
N LEU A 152 -1.92 5.71 -12.35
CA LEU A 152 -2.31 4.32 -12.62
C LEU A 152 -2.71 4.10 -14.08
N ALA A 153 -3.34 5.10 -14.71
CA ALA A 153 -3.68 5.09 -16.14
C ALA A 153 -2.46 5.04 -17.08
N ALA A 154 -1.24 5.34 -16.59
CA ALA A 154 0.01 5.21 -17.32
C ALA A 154 0.71 3.85 -17.10
N THR A 155 0.12 2.94 -16.33
CA THR A 155 0.64 1.57 -16.21
C THR A 155 0.47 0.86 -17.54
N SER A 156 1.58 0.40 -18.12
CA SER A 156 1.58 -0.28 -19.42
C SER A 156 1.24 -1.76 -19.30
N LYS A 157 1.72 -2.42 -18.23
CA LYS A 157 1.54 -3.85 -17.95
C LYS A 157 1.58 -4.12 -16.46
N VAL A 158 0.83 -5.13 -16.02
CA VAL A 158 1.07 -5.83 -14.76
C VAL A 158 1.28 -7.30 -15.08
N TYR A 159 2.27 -7.95 -14.47
CA TYR A 159 2.55 -9.36 -14.69
C TYR A 159 3.13 -10.05 -13.45
N HIS A 160 2.99 -11.37 -13.41
CA HIS A 160 3.45 -12.22 -12.32
C HIS A 160 4.68 -13.02 -12.75
N LEU A 161 5.78 -12.87 -12.02
CA LEU A 161 6.96 -13.75 -12.09
C LEU A 161 7.03 -14.62 -10.84
N VAL A 162 7.63 -15.80 -10.99
CA VAL A 162 7.97 -16.69 -9.87
C VAL A 162 9.46 -16.97 -9.94
N LYS A 163 10.12 -16.92 -8.79
CA LYS A 163 11.53 -17.34 -8.65
C LYS A 163 11.58 -18.87 -8.66
N GLN A 164 12.31 -19.43 -9.62
CA GLN A 164 12.55 -20.86 -9.69
C GLN A 164 13.80 -21.23 -8.90
N ASP A 165 13.69 -22.21 -8.00
CA ASP A 165 14.85 -22.76 -7.30
C ASP A 165 15.78 -23.47 -8.29
N GLY A 166 17.00 -22.93 -8.40
CA GLY A 166 18.03 -23.41 -9.30
C GLY A 166 19.32 -22.60 -9.10
N PRO A 167 20.47 -23.08 -9.59
CA PRO A 167 21.80 -22.54 -9.28
C PRO A 167 22.06 -21.10 -9.76
N ALA A 168 21.11 -20.48 -10.48
CA ALA A 168 21.16 -19.09 -10.93
C ALA A 168 19.88 -18.28 -10.60
N GLY A 169 18.94 -18.83 -9.80
CA GLY A 169 17.79 -18.09 -9.26
C GLY A 169 16.92 -17.37 -10.28
N PHE A 170 16.72 -17.94 -11.47
CA PHE A 170 16.00 -17.27 -12.56
C PHE A 170 14.54 -17.01 -12.19
N MET A 171 14.08 -15.76 -12.42
CA MET A 171 12.66 -15.43 -12.40
C MET A 171 12.04 -15.75 -13.76
N ALA A 172 11.03 -16.61 -13.76
CA ALA A 172 10.25 -16.95 -14.96
C ALA A 172 8.82 -16.41 -14.84
N PRO A 173 8.12 -16.09 -15.94
CA PRO A 173 6.71 -15.76 -15.87
C PRO A 173 5.89 -16.98 -15.42
N ALA A 174 4.88 -16.75 -14.58
CA ALA A 174 4.02 -17.83 -14.12
C ALA A 174 3.08 -18.29 -15.25
N PHE A 175 3.28 -19.50 -15.76
CA PHE A 175 2.39 -20.13 -16.74
C PHE A 175 1.80 -21.44 -16.19
N PRO A 176 0.54 -21.77 -16.53
CA PRO A 176 -0.03 -23.09 -16.27
C PRO A 176 0.85 -24.18 -16.92
N GLY A 177 1.32 -25.14 -16.12
CA GLY A 177 2.27 -26.17 -16.56
C GLY A 177 3.74 -25.93 -16.17
N SER A 178 4.05 -24.82 -15.48
CA SER A 178 5.32 -24.67 -14.76
C SER A 178 5.49 -25.80 -13.73
N SER A 179 6.70 -26.36 -13.62
CA SER A 179 7.04 -27.36 -12.61
C SER A 179 7.34 -26.76 -11.23
N VAL A 180 7.18 -25.44 -11.07
CA VAL A 180 7.41 -24.74 -9.80
C VAL A 180 6.19 -24.87 -8.90
N ASP A 181 6.40 -25.29 -7.66
CA ASP A 181 5.38 -25.31 -6.63
C ASP A 181 4.96 -23.88 -6.25
N MET A 182 3.79 -23.48 -6.76
CA MET A 182 3.18 -22.18 -6.50
C MET A 182 2.76 -21.98 -5.03
N SER A 183 2.89 -22.98 -4.15
CA SER A 183 2.58 -22.84 -2.73
C SER A 183 3.78 -22.43 -1.86
N THR A 184 5.00 -22.66 -2.35
CA THR A 184 6.26 -22.45 -1.60
C THR A 184 7.19 -21.39 -2.22
N ALA A 185 7.02 -21.05 -3.50
CA ALA A 185 7.88 -20.10 -4.20
C ALA A 185 7.63 -18.61 -3.85
N GLU A 186 8.64 -17.76 -4.08
CA GLU A 186 8.47 -16.30 -4.01
C GLU A 186 7.75 -15.78 -5.26
N HIS A 187 6.66 -15.04 -5.06
CA HIS A 187 5.85 -14.44 -6.11
C HIS A 187 6.17 -12.95 -6.26
N TYR A 188 6.38 -12.51 -7.50
CA TYR A 188 6.71 -11.13 -7.83
C TYR A 188 5.62 -10.56 -8.72
N ILE A 189 4.88 -9.57 -8.22
CA ILE A 189 3.93 -8.80 -9.04
C ILE A 189 4.67 -7.55 -9.52
N VAL A 190 4.88 -7.46 -10.84
CA VAL A 190 5.62 -6.37 -11.47
C VAL A 190 4.66 -5.43 -12.18
N LEU A 191 4.71 -4.16 -11.82
CA LEU A 191 3.99 -3.06 -12.47
C LEU A 191 4.99 -2.31 -13.37
N ASP A 192 4.65 -2.18 -14.64
CA ASP A 192 5.53 -1.59 -15.68
C ASP A 192 4.99 -0.21 -16.09
N PHE A 193 5.62 0.85 -15.57
CA PHE A 193 5.22 2.24 -15.76
C PHE A 193 6.19 2.94 -16.73
N MET A 194 5.91 2.87 -18.03
CA MET A 194 6.67 3.51 -19.13
C MET A 194 8.15 3.08 -19.24
N ARG A 195 9.00 3.54 -18.33
CA ARG A 195 10.44 3.22 -18.24
C ARG A 195 10.88 2.79 -16.84
N TRP A 196 9.95 2.72 -15.89
CA TRP A 196 10.20 2.37 -14.50
C TRP A 196 9.38 1.14 -14.10
N LYS A 197 9.96 0.26 -13.29
CA LYS A 197 9.33 -0.98 -12.84
C LYS A 197 9.32 -1.06 -11.32
N LEU A 198 8.14 -1.38 -10.78
CA LEU A 198 7.96 -1.73 -9.39
C LEU A 198 7.74 -3.24 -9.30
N ALA A 199 8.64 -3.97 -8.65
CA ALA A 199 8.50 -5.41 -8.41
C ALA A 199 8.19 -5.67 -6.93
N LEU A 200 6.95 -6.07 -6.64
CA LEU A 200 6.45 -6.31 -5.29
C LEU A 200 6.47 -7.81 -4.97
N VAL A 201 6.97 -8.17 -3.79
CA VAL A 201 7.32 -9.55 -3.42
C VAL A 201 6.33 -10.09 -2.37
N PHE A 202 5.80 -11.27 -2.65
CA PHE A 202 4.79 -11.95 -1.83
C PHE A 202 5.21 -13.40 -1.56
N SER A 203 5.15 -13.81 -0.29
CA SER A 203 5.47 -15.17 0.17
C SER A 203 4.28 -16.14 0.13
N LYS A 204 3.11 -15.71 -0.36
CA LYS A 204 1.88 -16.50 -0.43
C LYS A 204 1.16 -16.21 -1.73
N TRP A 205 0.93 -17.22 -2.56
CA TRP A 205 0.19 -17.08 -3.81
C TRP A 205 -1.15 -16.37 -3.65
N LYS A 206 -1.94 -16.73 -2.63
CA LYS A 206 -3.25 -16.10 -2.38
C LYS A 206 -3.15 -14.58 -2.20
N ALA A 207 -2.11 -14.08 -1.54
CA ALA A 207 -1.89 -12.63 -1.38
C ALA A 207 -1.46 -11.98 -2.69
N ALA A 208 -0.52 -12.61 -3.42
CA ALA A 208 -0.07 -12.15 -4.73
C ALA A 208 -1.22 -12.09 -5.75
N GLN A 209 -2.10 -13.10 -5.76
CA GLN A 209 -3.26 -13.19 -6.64
C GLN A 209 -4.31 -12.12 -6.32
N THR A 210 -4.65 -11.91 -5.04
CA THR A 210 -5.55 -10.81 -4.64
C THR A 210 -4.97 -9.45 -5.03
N PHE A 211 -3.67 -9.23 -4.80
CA PHE A 211 -3.01 -7.98 -5.20
C PHE A 211 -3.02 -7.80 -6.71
N LEU A 212 -2.67 -8.83 -7.50
CA LEU A 212 -2.66 -8.80 -8.96
C LEU A 212 -4.04 -8.47 -9.54
N ILE A 213 -5.10 -9.13 -9.07
CA ILE A 213 -6.48 -8.87 -9.50
C ILE A 213 -6.90 -7.46 -9.10
N GLY A 214 -6.68 -7.08 -7.84
CA GLY A 214 -7.07 -5.78 -7.30
C GLY A 214 -6.39 -4.61 -8.02
N ILE A 215 -5.08 -4.70 -8.27
CA ILE A 215 -4.34 -3.63 -8.94
C ILE A 215 -4.68 -3.56 -10.44
N GLU A 216 -4.97 -4.68 -11.10
CA GLU A 216 -5.40 -4.67 -12.50
C GLU A 216 -6.80 -4.05 -12.66
N LEU A 217 -7.75 -4.35 -11.76
CA LEU A 217 -9.05 -3.68 -11.74
C LEU A 217 -8.91 -2.17 -11.47
N LEU A 218 -8.01 -1.78 -10.56
CA LEU A 218 -7.74 -0.38 -10.25
C LEU A 218 -7.13 0.38 -11.44
N ILE A 219 -6.16 -0.21 -12.12
CA ILE A 219 -5.55 0.36 -13.34
C ILE A 219 -6.60 0.55 -14.43
N ARG A 220 -7.45 -0.46 -14.68
CA ARG A 220 -8.51 -0.35 -15.70
C ARG A 220 -9.56 0.71 -15.33
N THR A 221 -9.91 0.83 -14.04
CA THR A 221 -10.79 1.90 -13.54
C THR A 221 -10.19 3.29 -13.81
N ALA A 222 -8.89 3.47 -13.59
CA ALA A 222 -8.19 4.73 -13.88
C ALA A 222 -8.04 5.01 -15.39
N GLN A 223 -7.96 3.96 -16.23
CA GLN A 223 -7.94 4.09 -17.69
C GLN A 223 -9.32 4.53 -18.23
N GLU A 224 -10.40 3.92 -17.76
CA GLU A 224 -11.78 4.27 -18.18
C GLU A 224 -12.10 5.75 -17.89
N ARG A 225 -11.81 6.24 -16.68
CA ARG A 225 -12.02 7.65 -16.32
C ARG A 225 -11.20 8.63 -17.15
N ARG A 226 -9.98 8.23 -17.54
CA ARG A 226 -9.12 9.02 -18.41
C ARG A 226 -9.69 9.12 -19.83
N ASP A 227 -10.30 8.05 -20.33
CA ASP A 227 -10.89 8.02 -21.67
C ASP A 227 -12.29 8.68 -21.69
N GLU A 228 -13.03 8.70 -20.58
CA GLU A 228 -14.28 9.47 -20.40
C GLU A 228 -14.04 11.00 -20.30
N GLY A 229 -12.85 11.43 -19.88
CA GLY A 229 -12.46 12.83 -19.73
C GLY A 229 -11.68 13.44 -20.90
N ALA A 230 -11.60 12.75 -22.04
CA ALA A 230 -10.78 13.11 -23.22
C ALA A 230 -11.62 13.51 -24.45
#